data_AF-A0A0A1WPE5-F1
#
_entry.id   AF-A0A0A1WPE5-F1
#
_cell.length_a   1.000
_cell.length_b   1.000
_cell.length_c   1.000
_cell.angle_alpha   90.00
_cell.angle_beta   90.00
_cell.angle_gamma   90.00
#
_symmetry.space_group_name_H-M   'P 1'
#
loop_
_entity.id
_entity.type
_entity.pdbx_description
1 polymer ?
#
loop_
_entity_poly.entity_id
_entity_poly.type
_entity_poly.pdbx_seq_one_letter_code
_entity_poly.pdbx_strand_id
1 'polypeptide(L)'
;MPAAPSSLSCPTTTHHTAPATVKSSALSSSSSSLSSSYDTDSSTTSSTCCTRHGEHIYMEKAQQQQQQQKSLQQQQHQQQQQQHNQQKSKYACNADAEVSYLKSDHRLHWPFFMLAISIIEVAIFAYDSATVPGTAATRELIPHMPIASDSVFIYRPDRRLQVWRFLSYMFLHANWFHLGFNVVIQLFYGIPLEVMHGSARVAIIYCAGVFAGSLGTSVVDSEVYLVGASGGVYAMLAAHLANITLNYRQMRYAVAQLLSVLIFVSCDLGYALYSQYLDAEGVSKPTHIEHTWPNLDPPPVSYVAHMTGALAGFTIGLLVLKNFEHRAYENLIWWLALGVYSAFTVFAIVFNLINTMTGQLVEERSEVVAQQLLYDLGVS
;
A
#
# COMPACT_ATOMS: atom_id res chain seq x y z
N MET A 1 -7.92 -28.18 28.36
CA MET A 1 -8.91 -28.17 27.26
C MET A 1 -10.12 -27.38 27.71
N PRO A 2 -10.45 -26.23 27.11
CA PRO A 2 -11.77 -25.62 27.22
C PRO A 2 -12.60 -25.88 25.96
N ALA A 3 -13.92 -25.97 26.17
CA ALA A 3 -14.93 -26.44 25.23
C ALA A 3 -15.18 -25.49 24.04
N ALA A 4 -15.53 -26.08 22.90
CA ALA A 4 -15.95 -25.39 21.68
C ALA A 4 -17.37 -24.80 21.83
N PRO A 5 -17.67 -23.62 21.24
CA PRO A 5 -19.02 -23.08 21.24
C PRO A 5 -19.89 -23.72 20.14
N SER A 6 -21.14 -23.98 20.51
CA SER A 6 -22.20 -24.55 19.69
C SER A 6 -22.47 -23.74 18.42
N SER A 7 -22.37 -24.40 17.26
CA SER A 7 -22.75 -23.87 15.95
C SER A 7 -24.26 -23.64 15.85
N LEU A 8 -24.69 -22.40 15.58
CA LEU A 8 -26.02 -22.14 15.03
C LEU A 8 -26.05 -22.66 13.59
N SER A 9 -26.79 -23.74 13.37
CA SER A 9 -27.01 -24.32 12.05
C SER A 9 -28.02 -23.49 11.25
N CYS A 10 -27.60 -22.90 10.13
CA CYS A 10 -28.52 -22.47 9.08
C CYS A 10 -29.13 -23.70 8.38
N PRO A 11 -30.41 -23.66 8.00
CA PRO A 11 -31.03 -24.77 7.30
C PRO A 11 -30.40 -24.93 5.91
N THR A 12 -29.88 -26.13 5.65
CA THR A 12 -29.38 -26.57 4.35
C THR A 12 -30.57 -27.02 3.52
N THR A 13 -30.93 -26.28 2.47
CA THR A 13 -31.94 -26.75 1.51
C THR A 13 -31.25 -27.54 0.40
N THR A 14 -31.55 -28.83 0.39
CA THR A 14 -31.22 -29.83 -0.63
C THR A 14 -31.65 -29.40 -2.04
N HIS A 15 -30.76 -29.61 -3.01
CA HIS A 15 -31.09 -29.62 -4.43
C HIS A 15 -32.22 -30.59 -4.73
N HIS A 16 -33.28 -30.16 -5.43
CA HIS A 16 -33.90 -30.90 -6.52
C HIS A 16 -34.84 -30.02 -7.37
N THR A 17 -34.64 -30.13 -8.68
CA THR A 17 -35.57 -29.93 -9.80
C THR A 17 -36.11 -28.53 -10.12
N ALA A 18 -35.75 -28.07 -11.32
CA ALA A 18 -36.15 -26.85 -12.01
C ALA A 18 -37.66 -26.72 -12.27
N PRO A 19 -38.16 -25.49 -12.49
CA PRO A 19 -39.32 -25.28 -13.34
C PRO A 19 -38.99 -24.49 -14.61
N ALA A 20 -39.77 -24.82 -15.62
CA ALA A 20 -39.71 -24.39 -17.00
C ALA A 20 -39.87 -22.88 -17.21
N THR A 21 -39.25 -22.44 -18.30
CA THR A 21 -39.42 -21.17 -18.99
C THR A 21 -40.90 -20.86 -19.27
N VAL A 22 -41.40 -19.74 -18.72
CA VAL A 22 -42.67 -19.15 -19.16
C VAL A 22 -42.35 -17.95 -20.04
N LYS A 23 -42.71 -18.08 -21.33
CA LYS A 23 -42.69 -17.02 -22.33
C LYS A 23 -43.68 -15.92 -21.95
N SER A 24 -43.24 -14.68 -22.07
CA SER A 24 -44.09 -13.49 -22.12
C SER A 24 -44.97 -13.56 -23.37
N SER A 25 -46.29 -13.68 -23.20
CA SER A 25 -47.27 -13.46 -24.25
C SER A 25 -48.06 -12.19 -23.92
N ALA A 26 -47.86 -11.16 -24.75
CA ALA A 26 -48.67 -9.96 -24.77
C ALA A 26 -50.14 -10.31 -25.05
N LEU A 27 -51.07 -9.86 -24.18
CA LEU A 27 -52.49 -9.86 -24.50
C LEU A 27 -52.84 -8.58 -25.26
N SER A 28 -53.09 -8.76 -26.55
CA SER A 28 -53.81 -7.85 -27.42
C SER A 28 -55.28 -7.76 -26.99
N SER A 29 -55.78 -6.53 -26.82
CA SER A 29 -57.20 -6.22 -26.65
C SER A 29 -57.94 -6.39 -27.98
N SER A 30 -58.76 -7.43 -28.09
CA SER A 30 -59.76 -7.57 -29.16
C SER A 30 -61.16 -7.37 -28.59
N SER A 31 -61.75 -6.22 -28.92
CA SER A 31 -63.17 -5.90 -28.73
C SER A 31 -64.02 -6.72 -29.70
N SER A 32 -64.78 -7.68 -29.19
CA SER A 32 -65.85 -8.35 -29.92
C SER A 32 -67.21 -7.81 -29.47
N SER A 33 -67.80 -6.95 -30.30
CA SER A 33 -69.20 -6.56 -30.21
C SER A 33 -70.08 -7.70 -30.70
N LEU A 34 -70.89 -8.28 -29.81
CA LEU A 34 -71.97 -9.20 -30.13
C LEU A 34 -73.32 -8.52 -29.86
N SER A 35 -74.08 -8.40 -30.94
CA SER A 35 -75.44 -7.90 -31.05
C SER A 35 -76.44 -8.78 -30.30
N SER A 36 -77.52 -8.18 -29.76
CA SER A 36 -78.79 -8.90 -29.58
C SER A 36 -79.98 -7.95 -29.71
N SER A 37 -80.69 -8.16 -30.82
CA SER A 37 -82.10 -7.94 -31.17
C SER A 37 -83.01 -7.19 -30.18
N TYR A 38 -83.65 -6.13 -30.68
CA TYR A 38 -84.93 -5.66 -30.17
C TYR A 38 -86.04 -6.47 -30.85
N ASP A 39 -86.65 -7.40 -30.12
CA ASP A 39 -87.96 -7.92 -30.49
C ASP A 39 -89.02 -7.20 -29.67
N THR A 40 -89.83 -6.42 -30.37
CA THR A 40 -91.12 -5.94 -29.88
C THR A 40 -92.11 -7.08 -29.94
N ASP A 41 -92.66 -7.49 -28.79
CA ASP A 41 -94.05 -7.94 -28.75
C ASP A 41 -94.67 -7.65 -27.39
N SER A 42 -95.78 -6.92 -27.45
CA SER A 42 -96.69 -6.68 -26.33
C SER A 42 -97.51 -7.94 -26.08
N SER A 43 -97.41 -8.52 -24.89
CA SER A 43 -98.56 -9.19 -24.29
C SER A 43 -98.42 -9.26 -22.78
N THR A 44 -99.55 -8.97 -22.15
CA THR A 44 -99.83 -8.79 -20.74
C THR A 44 -99.59 -10.02 -19.86
N THR A 45 -99.46 -9.75 -18.56
CA THR A 45 -99.66 -10.60 -17.37
C THR A 45 -98.51 -11.47 -16.81
N SER A 46 -98.19 -11.16 -15.54
CA SER A 46 -97.69 -12.06 -14.49
C SER A 46 -96.20 -12.45 -14.49
N SER A 47 -95.36 -11.69 -13.77
CA SER A 47 -94.12 -12.24 -13.14
C SER A 47 -93.40 -11.27 -12.18
N THR A 48 -94.10 -10.46 -11.37
CA THR A 48 -93.46 -9.62 -10.33
C THR A 48 -92.96 -10.43 -9.12
N CYS A 49 -93.01 -11.77 -9.15
CA CYS A 49 -92.53 -12.63 -8.06
C CYS A 49 -91.08 -13.14 -8.27
N CYS A 50 -90.58 -13.23 -9.52
CA CYS A 50 -89.30 -13.88 -9.80
C CYS A 50 -88.09 -12.93 -9.86
N THR A 51 -88.29 -11.62 -9.99
CA THR A 51 -87.18 -10.64 -10.07
C THR A 51 -86.53 -10.38 -8.71
N ARG A 52 -87.32 -10.31 -7.63
CA ARG A 52 -86.83 -10.03 -6.27
C ARG A 52 -85.96 -11.15 -5.67
N HIS A 53 -86.18 -12.40 -6.08
CA HIS A 53 -85.38 -13.55 -5.64
C HIS A 53 -84.04 -13.63 -6.39
N GLY A 54 -84.04 -13.30 -7.69
CA GLY A 54 -82.81 -13.20 -8.48
C GLY A 54 -81.86 -12.14 -7.92
N GLU A 55 -82.37 -10.93 -7.64
CA GLU A 55 -81.57 -9.82 -7.09
C GLU A 55 -80.89 -10.16 -5.76
N HIS A 56 -81.55 -10.92 -4.88
CA HIS A 56 -80.94 -11.39 -3.62
C HIS A 56 -79.79 -12.36 -3.86
N ILE A 57 -79.93 -13.30 -4.80
CA ILE A 57 -78.88 -14.26 -5.18
C ILE A 57 -77.70 -13.53 -5.85
N TYR A 58 -77.96 -12.52 -6.68
CA TYR A 58 -76.91 -11.71 -7.29
C TYR A 58 -76.15 -10.87 -6.25
N MET A 59 -76.85 -10.25 -5.30
CA MET A 59 -76.23 -9.48 -4.21
C MET A 59 -75.40 -10.36 -3.28
N GLU A 60 -75.86 -11.57 -2.96
CA GLU A 60 -75.12 -12.52 -2.14
C GLU A 60 -73.85 -13.04 -2.84
N LYS A 61 -73.94 -13.37 -4.14
CA LYS A 61 -72.77 -13.72 -4.96
C LYS A 61 -71.77 -12.57 -5.08
N ALA A 62 -72.24 -11.33 -5.21
CA ALA A 62 -71.39 -10.14 -5.25
C ALA A 62 -70.65 -9.94 -3.90
N GLN A 63 -71.33 -10.16 -2.77
CA GLN A 63 -70.71 -10.09 -1.45
C GLN A 63 -69.68 -11.20 -1.23
N GLN A 64 -69.97 -12.44 -1.66
CA GLN A 64 -69.02 -13.55 -1.59
C GLN A 64 -67.79 -13.30 -2.47
N GLN A 65 -67.97 -12.79 -3.70
CA GLN A 65 -66.85 -12.41 -4.57
C GLN A 65 -66.00 -11.31 -3.94
N GLN A 66 -66.62 -10.31 -3.32
CA GLN A 66 -65.89 -9.22 -2.65
C GLN A 66 -65.11 -9.72 -1.41
N GLN A 67 -65.67 -10.64 -0.63
CA GLN A 67 -64.95 -11.27 0.49
C GLN A 67 -63.80 -12.14 0.00
N GLN A 68 -64.00 -12.90 -1.07
CA GLN A 68 -62.96 -13.73 -1.68
C GLN A 68 -61.81 -12.86 -2.22
N GLN A 69 -62.13 -11.74 -2.87
CA GLN A 69 -61.14 -10.79 -3.37
C GLN A 69 -60.33 -10.12 -2.25
N LYS A 70 -60.97 -9.76 -1.13
CA LYS A 70 -60.28 -9.26 0.07
C LYS A 70 -59.34 -10.31 0.68
N SER A 71 -59.77 -11.58 0.76
CA SER A 71 -58.95 -12.67 1.29
C SER A 71 -57.70 -12.93 0.43
N LEU A 72 -57.84 -12.87 -0.90
CA LEU A 72 -56.74 -13.01 -1.86
C LEU A 72 -55.73 -11.85 -1.74
N GLN A 73 -56.21 -10.62 -1.61
CA GLN A 73 -55.34 -9.45 -1.38
C GLN A 73 -54.57 -9.58 -0.06
N GLN A 74 -55.22 -10.07 1.00
CA GLN A 74 -54.58 -10.25 2.30
C GLN A 74 -53.50 -11.35 2.27
N GLN A 75 -53.76 -12.46 1.56
CA GLN A 75 -52.78 -13.52 1.35
C GLN A 75 -51.57 -13.05 0.53
N GLN A 76 -51.80 -12.25 -0.52
CA GLN A 76 -50.71 -11.67 -1.32
C GLN A 76 -49.83 -10.73 -0.48
N HIS A 77 -50.44 -9.90 0.37
CA HIS A 77 -49.69 -9.00 1.24
C HIS A 77 -48.84 -9.76 2.27
N GLN A 78 -49.38 -10.84 2.85
CA GLN A 78 -48.63 -11.71 3.76
C GLN A 78 -47.46 -12.40 3.07
N GLN A 79 -47.64 -12.89 1.83
CA GLN A 79 -46.54 -13.49 1.05
C GLN A 79 -45.44 -12.47 0.74
N GLN A 80 -45.79 -11.24 0.38
CA GLN A 80 -44.80 -10.19 0.13
C GLN A 80 -44.01 -9.83 1.40
N GLN A 81 -44.68 -9.74 2.55
CA GLN A 81 -43.99 -9.50 3.82
C GLN A 81 -43.04 -10.65 4.20
N GLN A 82 -43.44 -11.89 3.98
CA GLN A 82 -42.57 -13.05 4.23
C GLN A 82 -41.34 -13.06 3.34
N GLN A 83 -41.49 -12.76 2.03
CA GLN A 83 -40.36 -12.65 1.11
C GLN A 83 -39.41 -11.51 1.52
N HIS A 84 -39.96 -10.35 1.89
CA HIS A 84 -39.15 -9.22 2.36
C HIS A 84 -38.36 -9.57 3.63
N ASN A 85 -38.99 -10.25 4.59
CA ASN A 85 -38.33 -10.66 5.84
C ASN A 85 -37.26 -11.74 5.60
N GLN A 86 -37.50 -12.71 4.71
CA GLN A 86 -36.50 -13.70 4.31
C GLN A 86 -35.30 -13.05 3.63
N GLN A 87 -35.55 -12.09 2.74
CA GLN A 87 -34.49 -11.36 2.06
C GLN A 87 -33.67 -10.51 3.05
N LYS A 88 -34.33 -9.82 3.99
CA LYS A 88 -33.65 -9.05 5.06
C LYS A 88 -32.83 -9.95 5.98
N SER A 89 -33.34 -11.13 6.34
CA SER A 89 -32.61 -12.12 7.14
C SER A 89 -31.40 -12.68 6.39
N LYS A 90 -31.52 -12.94 5.09
CA LYS A 90 -30.41 -13.39 4.24
C LYS A 90 -29.30 -12.34 4.12
N TYR A 91 -29.67 -11.06 3.96
CA TYR A 91 -28.70 -9.96 3.96
C TYR A 91 -28.01 -9.79 5.32
N ALA A 92 -28.76 -9.89 6.42
CA ALA A 92 -28.19 -9.82 7.77
C ALA A 92 -27.19 -10.96 8.02
N CYS A 93 -27.56 -12.21 7.68
CA CYS A 93 -26.69 -13.37 7.82
C CYS A 93 -25.41 -13.25 6.97
N ASN A 94 -25.51 -12.74 5.74
CA ASN A 94 -24.35 -12.52 4.88
C ASN A 94 -23.46 -11.40 5.42
N ALA A 95 -24.05 -10.31 5.92
CA ALA A 95 -23.31 -9.21 6.53
C ALA A 95 -22.57 -9.67 7.81
N ASP A 96 -23.20 -10.48 8.66
CA ASP A 96 -22.58 -11.01 9.88
C ASP A 96 -21.45 -11.99 9.56
N ALA A 97 -21.61 -12.80 8.50
CA ALA A 97 -20.57 -13.71 8.01
C ALA A 97 -19.40 -12.94 7.38
N GLU A 98 -19.67 -11.90 6.60
CA GLU A 98 -18.65 -11.02 5.99
C GLU A 98 -17.87 -10.23 7.06
N VAL A 99 -18.56 -9.68 8.07
CA VAL A 99 -17.93 -9.03 9.22
C VAL A 99 -17.09 -10.01 10.03
N SER A 100 -17.56 -11.25 10.23
CA SER A 100 -16.78 -12.28 10.93
C SER A 100 -15.56 -12.75 10.13
N TYR A 101 -15.66 -12.82 8.80
CA TYR A 101 -14.54 -13.11 7.91
C TYR A 101 -13.49 -12.00 7.92
N LEU A 102 -13.92 -10.74 7.79
CA LEU A 102 -13.04 -9.56 7.89
C LEU A 102 -12.35 -9.46 9.26
N LYS A 103 -13.01 -9.93 10.32
CA LYS A 103 -12.48 -9.96 11.69
C LYS A 103 -11.52 -11.13 11.92
N SER A 104 -11.63 -12.22 11.16
CA SER A 104 -10.81 -13.43 11.32
C SER A 104 -9.47 -13.39 10.55
N ASP A 105 -9.30 -12.49 9.57
CA ASP A 105 -8.06 -12.38 8.77
C ASP A 105 -7.04 -11.35 9.31
N HIS A 106 -7.40 -10.63 10.39
CA HIS A 106 -6.48 -9.78 11.16
C HIS A 106 -5.66 -10.62 12.14
N ARG A 107 -4.90 -11.60 11.65
CA ARG A 107 -3.77 -12.11 12.43
C ARG A 107 -2.73 -10.99 12.47
N LEU A 108 -2.68 -10.30 13.61
CA LEU A 108 -1.68 -9.28 13.91
C LEU A 108 -0.30 -9.95 13.80
N HIS A 109 0.50 -9.55 12.82
CA HIS A 109 1.84 -10.10 12.66
C HIS A 109 2.75 -9.51 13.73
N TRP A 110 3.69 -10.30 14.23
CA TRP A 110 4.73 -9.79 15.11
C TRP A 110 5.74 -8.97 14.30
N PRO A 111 6.18 -7.80 14.77
CA PRO A 111 7.08 -6.90 14.03
C PRO A 111 8.54 -7.37 14.09
N PHE A 112 8.81 -8.61 13.69
CA PHE A 112 10.13 -9.21 13.78
C PHE A 112 11.18 -8.49 12.93
N PHE A 113 10.85 -8.11 11.69
CA PHE A 113 11.80 -7.52 10.76
C PHE A 113 12.28 -6.15 11.26
N MET A 114 11.35 -5.24 11.61
CA MET A 114 11.69 -3.89 12.07
C MET A 114 12.50 -3.91 13.37
N LEU A 115 12.17 -4.80 14.30
CA LEU A 115 12.95 -4.96 15.53
C LEU A 115 14.34 -5.55 15.23
N ALA A 116 14.42 -6.59 14.40
CA ALA A 116 15.69 -7.24 14.08
C ALA A 116 16.65 -6.27 13.36
N ILE A 117 16.17 -5.55 12.34
CA ILE A 117 17.02 -4.64 11.57
C ILE A 117 17.51 -3.47 12.42
N SER A 118 16.66 -2.88 13.29
CA SER A 118 17.09 -1.85 14.24
C SER A 118 18.12 -2.35 15.26
N ILE A 119 17.95 -3.58 15.78
CA ILE A 119 18.94 -4.17 16.69
C ILE A 119 20.28 -4.36 15.99
N ILE A 120 20.28 -4.82 14.74
CA ILE A 120 21.50 -5.01 13.94
C ILE A 120 22.19 -3.67 13.67
N GLU A 121 21.45 -2.63 13.28
CA GLU A 121 21.99 -1.28 13.06
C GLU A 121 22.67 -0.73 14.34
N VAL A 122 22.00 -0.85 15.49
CA VAL A 122 22.55 -0.40 16.77
C VAL A 122 23.77 -1.21 17.18
N ALA A 123 23.74 -2.54 16.99
CA ALA A 123 24.85 -3.42 17.33
C ALA A 123 26.11 -3.13 16.48
N ILE A 124 25.94 -2.96 15.17
CA ILE A 124 27.04 -2.63 14.25
C ILE A 124 27.60 -1.25 14.58
N PHE A 125 26.74 -0.26 14.81
CA PHE A 125 27.19 1.08 15.18
C PHE A 125 27.96 1.09 16.52
N ALA A 126 27.48 0.35 17.52
CA ALA A 126 28.16 0.22 18.81
C ALA A 126 29.52 -0.49 18.67
N TYR A 127 29.60 -1.52 17.82
CA TYR A 127 30.85 -2.20 17.49
C TYR A 127 31.85 -1.24 16.83
N ASP A 128 31.45 -0.55 15.76
CA ASP A 128 32.31 0.39 15.04
C ASP A 128 32.80 1.52 15.96
N SER A 129 31.91 2.05 16.81
CA SER A 129 32.25 3.06 17.81
C SER A 129 33.26 2.58 18.86
N ALA A 130 33.29 1.28 19.16
CA ALA A 130 34.22 0.68 20.10
C ALA A 130 35.57 0.30 19.45
N THR A 131 35.56 -0.13 18.20
CA THR A 131 36.75 -0.70 17.54
C THR A 131 37.51 0.24 16.63
N VAL A 132 36.86 1.26 16.06
CA VAL A 132 37.53 2.23 15.18
C VAL A 132 38.25 3.26 16.06
N PRO A 133 39.60 3.29 16.09
CA PRO A 133 40.33 4.24 16.91
C PRO A 133 40.19 5.64 16.30
N GLY A 134 39.34 6.49 16.86
CA GLY A 134 39.43 7.92 16.60
C GLY A 134 40.83 8.40 17.02
N THR A 135 41.48 9.23 16.20
CA THR A 135 42.70 9.92 16.65
C THR A 135 42.33 10.77 17.87
N ALA A 136 43.23 10.92 18.85
CA ALA A 136 42.91 11.65 20.09
C ALA A 136 42.34 13.07 19.80
N ALA A 137 42.77 13.69 18.70
CA ALA A 137 42.26 14.97 18.21
C ALA A 137 40.83 14.91 17.61
N THR A 138 40.42 13.81 16.97
CA THR A 138 39.03 13.65 16.48
C THR A 138 38.06 13.36 17.64
N ARG A 139 38.51 12.66 18.69
CA ARG A 139 37.71 12.35 19.88
C ARG A 139 37.36 13.57 20.73
N GLU A 140 38.24 14.58 20.81
CA GLU A 140 37.99 15.83 21.55
C GLU A 140 37.10 16.82 20.78
N LEU A 141 37.09 16.80 19.45
CA LEU A 141 36.47 17.86 18.63
C LEU A 141 35.11 17.47 18.03
N ILE A 142 34.93 16.21 17.62
CA ILE A 142 33.62 15.63 17.24
C ILE A 142 33.52 14.25 17.89
N PRO A 143 32.85 14.11 19.04
CA PRO A 143 32.98 12.89 19.84
C PRO A 143 32.48 11.58 19.19
N HIS A 144 31.97 11.55 17.95
CA HIS A 144 31.15 10.44 17.45
C HIS A 144 31.16 10.18 15.92
N MET A 145 32.30 10.25 15.22
CA MET A 145 32.40 9.77 13.82
C MET A 145 33.10 8.39 13.76
N PRO A 146 32.37 7.27 13.86
CA PRO A 146 32.95 5.91 13.87
C PRO A 146 33.18 5.32 12.47
N ILE A 147 32.94 6.05 11.37
CA ILE A 147 33.01 5.45 10.03
C ILE A 147 34.45 5.36 9.55
N ALA A 148 34.97 4.14 9.42
CA ALA A 148 36.14 3.88 8.59
C ALA A 148 35.75 3.92 7.10
N SER A 149 36.41 4.76 6.30
CA SER A 149 36.26 4.80 4.84
C SER A 149 36.53 3.46 4.15
N ASP A 150 37.24 2.56 4.84
CA ASP A 150 37.57 1.20 4.39
C ASP A 150 36.61 0.12 4.91
N SER A 151 35.49 0.50 5.55
CA SER A 151 34.48 -0.46 6.00
C SER A 151 33.99 -1.34 4.84
N VAL A 152 33.74 -2.63 5.13
CA VAL A 152 33.19 -3.58 4.15
C VAL A 152 31.74 -3.23 3.78
N PHE A 153 31.05 -2.50 4.66
CA PHE A 153 29.62 -2.21 4.51
C PHE A 153 29.32 -0.90 3.77
N ILE A 154 30.24 0.07 3.77
CA ILE A 154 30.02 1.39 3.16
C ILE A 154 29.79 1.26 1.65
N TYR A 155 28.84 2.03 1.11
CA TYR A 155 28.70 2.14 -0.34
C TYR A 155 29.86 2.96 -0.89
N ARG A 156 30.54 2.40 -1.89
CA ARG A 156 31.78 2.92 -2.46
C ARG A 156 31.63 3.07 -3.98
N PRO A 157 31.73 4.29 -4.54
CA PRO A 157 31.58 4.52 -5.98
C PRO A 157 32.71 3.88 -6.80
N ASP A 158 33.88 3.70 -6.21
CA ASP A 158 35.03 3.02 -6.82
C ASP A 158 34.90 1.48 -6.82
N ARG A 159 33.94 0.92 -6.09
CA ARG A 159 33.76 -0.54 -5.91
C ARG A 159 32.35 -1.01 -6.28
N ARG A 160 31.74 -0.45 -7.33
CA ARG A 160 30.38 -0.79 -7.79
C ARG A 160 30.16 -2.28 -8.15
N LEU A 161 31.21 -3.06 -8.45
CA LEU A 161 31.07 -4.52 -8.65
C LEU A 161 30.83 -5.30 -7.35
N GLN A 162 31.11 -4.71 -6.19
CA GLN A 162 30.85 -5.30 -4.89
C GLN A 162 29.37 -5.11 -4.53
N VAL A 163 28.50 -5.85 -5.21
CA VAL A 163 27.03 -5.64 -5.23
C VAL A 163 26.36 -5.58 -3.85
N TRP A 164 26.94 -6.25 -2.84
CA TRP A 164 26.41 -6.19 -1.47
C TRP A 164 26.43 -4.78 -0.89
N ARG A 165 27.36 -3.91 -1.34
CA ARG A 165 27.49 -2.52 -0.89
C ARG A 165 26.29 -1.64 -1.23
N PHE A 166 25.50 -2.01 -2.23
CA PHE A 166 24.22 -1.33 -2.53
C PHE A 166 23.14 -1.60 -1.48
N LEU A 167 23.33 -2.58 -0.59
CA LEU A 167 22.43 -2.88 0.52
C LEU A 167 23.09 -2.64 1.87
N SER A 168 24.32 -3.14 2.07
CA SER A 168 24.96 -3.16 3.39
C SER A 168 25.23 -1.79 3.99
N TYR A 169 25.21 -0.73 3.19
CA TYR A 169 25.42 0.63 3.67
C TYR A 169 24.35 1.07 4.69
N MET A 170 23.18 0.42 4.70
CA MET A 170 22.11 0.67 5.67
C MET A 170 22.55 0.45 7.12
N PHE A 171 23.57 -0.40 7.35
CA PHE A 171 24.03 -0.75 8.69
C PHE A 171 24.98 0.28 9.30
N LEU A 172 25.60 1.13 8.48
CA LEU A 172 26.53 2.14 8.95
C LEU A 172 25.82 3.47 9.17
N HIS A 173 26.22 4.21 10.19
CA HIS A 173 25.66 5.54 10.48
C HIS A 173 26.79 6.51 10.85
N ALA A 174 26.62 7.78 10.48
CA ALA A 174 27.63 8.80 10.69
C ALA A 174 27.82 9.20 12.14
N ASN A 175 26.74 9.24 12.92
CA ASN A 175 26.77 9.66 14.32
C ASN A 175 25.52 9.16 15.05
N TRP A 176 25.49 9.33 16.38
CA TRP A 176 24.37 8.90 17.23
C TRP A 176 23.04 9.55 16.87
N PHE A 177 23.03 10.82 16.45
CA PHE A 177 21.80 11.50 16.06
C PHE A 177 21.25 10.89 14.77
N HIS A 178 22.12 10.64 13.79
CA HIS A 178 21.76 9.98 12.53
C HIS A 178 21.19 8.58 12.76
N LEU A 179 21.85 7.75 13.60
CA LEU A 179 21.33 6.43 13.97
C LEU A 179 20.00 6.53 14.74
N GLY A 180 19.97 7.35 15.80
CA GLY A 180 18.81 7.49 16.67
C GLY A 180 17.57 7.94 15.91
N PHE A 181 17.73 8.93 15.01
CA PHE A 181 16.64 9.39 14.16
C PHE A 181 16.16 8.29 13.21
N ASN A 182 17.06 7.56 12.53
CA ASN A 182 16.67 6.44 11.67
C ASN A 182 15.88 5.38 12.45
N VAL A 183 16.39 4.91 13.59
CA VAL A 183 15.73 3.89 14.40
C VAL A 183 14.36 4.35 14.91
N VAL A 184 14.24 5.60 15.40
CA VAL A 184 12.96 6.12 15.89
C VAL A 184 11.91 6.17 14.78
N ILE A 185 12.26 6.73 13.62
CA ILE A 185 11.30 6.88 12.50
C ILE A 185 10.99 5.52 11.87
N GLN A 186 12.00 4.66 11.72
CA GLN A 186 11.85 3.28 11.25
C GLN A 186 10.89 2.49 12.11
N LEU A 187 11.03 2.51 13.43
CA LEU A 187 10.13 1.78 14.32
C LEU A 187 8.73 2.42 14.35
N PHE A 188 8.64 3.76 14.37
CA PHE A 188 7.37 4.47 14.42
C PHE A 188 6.49 4.18 13.18
N TYR A 189 7.07 4.24 11.98
CA TYR A 189 6.32 4.00 10.74
C TYR A 189 6.37 2.54 10.28
N GLY A 190 7.45 1.82 10.55
CA GLY A 190 7.64 0.44 10.09
C GLY A 190 6.81 -0.58 10.87
N ILE A 191 6.75 -0.48 12.20
CA ILE A 191 6.00 -1.44 13.03
C ILE A 191 4.52 -1.51 12.63
N PRO A 192 3.78 -0.40 12.49
CA PRO A 192 2.38 -0.46 12.06
C PRO A 192 2.19 -1.15 10.70
N LEU A 193 3.05 -0.86 9.72
CA LEU A 193 3.00 -1.53 8.42
C LEU A 193 3.28 -3.03 8.55
N GLU A 194 4.27 -3.41 9.36
CA GLU A 194 4.66 -4.80 9.53
C GLU A 194 3.57 -5.61 10.22
N VAL A 195 2.96 -5.03 11.24
CA VAL A 195 1.84 -5.62 11.95
C VAL A 195 0.65 -5.87 11.02
N MET A 196 0.34 -4.91 10.14
CA MET A 196 -0.79 -4.99 9.20
C MET A 196 -0.53 -5.92 8.01
N HIS A 197 0.65 -5.85 7.41
CA HIS A 197 0.93 -6.52 6.14
C HIS A 197 1.82 -7.76 6.28
N GLY A 198 2.59 -7.86 7.36
CA GLY A 198 3.51 -8.95 7.67
C GLY A 198 4.96 -8.63 7.32
N SER A 199 5.89 -9.27 8.05
CA SER A 199 7.34 -9.05 7.99
C SER A 199 7.93 -9.17 6.59
N ALA A 200 7.52 -10.18 5.80
CA ALA A 200 8.10 -10.40 4.48
C ALA A 200 7.81 -9.24 3.51
N ARG A 201 6.58 -8.71 3.50
CA ARG A 201 6.20 -7.60 2.60
C ARG A 201 6.92 -6.32 2.98
N VAL A 202 7.01 -6.03 4.27
CA VAL A 202 7.73 -4.87 4.78
C VAL A 202 9.24 -4.98 4.54
N ALA A 203 9.83 -6.15 4.71
CA ALA A 203 11.24 -6.39 4.40
C ALA A 203 11.55 -6.12 2.93
N ILE A 204 10.68 -6.58 2.01
CA ILE A 204 10.85 -6.32 0.57
C ILE A 204 10.82 -4.82 0.27
N ILE A 205 9.84 -4.09 0.82
CA ILE A 205 9.73 -2.63 0.62
C ILE A 205 10.95 -1.92 1.18
N TYR A 206 11.40 -2.27 2.39
CA TYR A 206 12.53 -1.64 3.05
C TYR A 206 13.83 -1.86 2.28
N CYS A 207 14.13 -3.12 1.93
CA CYS A 207 15.33 -3.46 1.17
C CYS A 207 15.30 -2.87 -0.24
N ALA A 208 14.13 -2.82 -0.89
CA ALA A 208 13.98 -2.15 -2.19
C ALA A 208 14.25 -0.65 -2.08
N GLY A 209 13.84 -0.01 -0.98
CA GLY A 209 14.15 1.37 -0.65
C GLY A 209 15.64 1.65 -0.50
N VAL A 210 16.32 0.83 0.30
CA VAL A 210 17.79 0.89 0.48
C VAL A 210 18.50 0.68 -0.86
N PHE A 211 18.12 -0.33 -1.62
CA PHE A 211 18.72 -0.63 -2.92
C PHE A 211 18.50 0.49 -3.94
N ALA A 212 17.28 1.03 -4.01
CA ALA A 212 16.98 2.17 -4.88
C ALA A 212 17.70 3.43 -4.42
N GLY A 213 17.89 3.62 -3.10
CA GLY A 213 18.65 4.72 -2.52
C GLY A 213 20.08 4.77 -3.03
N SER A 214 20.82 3.66 -2.90
CA SER A 214 22.20 3.56 -3.39
C SER A 214 22.29 3.62 -4.92
N LEU A 215 21.38 2.96 -5.65
CA LEU A 215 21.30 3.07 -7.11
C LEU A 215 21.02 4.50 -7.57
N GLY A 216 20.09 5.20 -6.92
CA GLY A 216 19.78 6.60 -7.21
C GLY A 216 20.98 7.50 -7.01
N THR A 217 21.59 7.43 -5.83
CA THR A 217 22.81 8.20 -5.51
C THR A 217 23.93 7.88 -6.49
N SER A 218 24.13 6.62 -6.87
CA SER A 218 25.17 6.24 -7.85
C SER A 218 24.99 6.85 -9.23
N VAL A 219 23.75 7.20 -9.61
CA VAL A 219 23.41 7.81 -10.90
C VAL A 219 23.54 9.33 -10.85
N VAL A 220 23.04 9.96 -9.80
CA VAL A 220 22.97 11.43 -9.70
C VAL A 220 24.25 12.02 -9.11
N ASP A 221 24.78 11.39 -8.05
CA ASP A 221 25.96 11.82 -7.29
C ASP A 221 27.01 10.69 -7.33
N SER A 222 27.55 10.42 -8.53
CA SER A 222 28.29 9.19 -8.83
C SER A 222 29.51 8.96 -7.95
N GLU A 223 30.13 10.01 -7.41
CA GLU A 223 31.38 9.96 -6.64
C GLU A 223 31.18 9.98 -5.12
N VAL A 224 29.93 9.93 -4.64
CA VAL A 224 29.60 10.05 -3.22
C VAL A 224 29.56 8.68 -2.52
N TYR A 225 30.16 8.63 -1.34
CA TYR A 225 30.05 7.51 -0.41
C TYR A 225 28.72 7.59 0.34
N LEU A 226 28.06 6.45 0.54
CA LEU A 226 26.75 6.41 1.18
C LEU A 226 26.76 5.50 2.42
N VAL A 227 26.10 5.97 3.48
CA VAL A 227 25.83 5.26 4.74
C VAL A 227 24.44 5.65 5.23
N GLY A 228 23.80 4.77 5.98
CA GLY A 228 22.56 5.04 6.70
C GLY A 228 21.36 4.27 6.15
N ALA A 229 20.47 3.89 7.07
CA ALA A 229 19.22 3.18 6.79
C ALA A 229 18.15 4.04 6.07
N SER A 230 18.40 5.33 5.86
CA SER A 230 17.37 6.31 5.52
C SER A 230 16.65 6.06 4.20
N GLY A 231 17.29 5.43 3.21
CA GLY A 231 16.62 4.98 1.98
C GLY A 231 15.47 3.99 2.27
N GLY A 232 15.66 3.08 3.22
CA GLY A 232 14.63 2.16 3.71
C GLY A 232 13.56 2.86 4.56
N VAL A 233 13.97 3.81 5.41
CA VAL A 233 13.04 4.62 6.22
C VAL A 233 12.09 5.45 5.34
N TYR A 234 12.62 6.12 4.32
CA TYR A 234 11.84 6.86 3.34
C TYR A 234 10.94 5.94 2.50
N ALA A 235 11.38 4.71 2.22
CA ALA A 235 10.51 3.72 1.61
C ALA A 235 9.33 3.32 2.53
N MET A 236 9.52 3.23 3.84
CA MET A 236 8.41 3.01 4.78
C MET A 236 7.43 4.17 4.81
N LEU A 237 7.92 5.41 4.84
CA LEU A 237 7.07 6.61 4.77
C LEU A 237 6.21 6.61 3.50
N ALA A 238 6.81 6.30 2.35
CA ALA A 238 6.09 6.23 1.08
C ALA A 238 5.18 4.99 0.97
N ALA A 239 5.51 3.89 1.63
CA ALA A 239 4.65 2.71 1.71
C ALA A 239 3.37 2.99 2.51
N HIS A 240 3.38 3.93 3.46
CA HIS A 240 2.13 4.43 4.06
C HIS A 240 1.24 5.12 3.03
N LEU A 241 1.82 5.92 2.12
CA LEU A 241 1.06 6.51 1.02
C LEU A 241 0.46 5.42 0.11
N ALA A 242 1.24 4.40 -0.24
CA ALA A 242 0.75 3.26 -1.02
C ALA A 242 -0.38 2.51 -0.31
N ASN A 243 -0.24 2.26 1.00
CA ASN A 243 -1.28 1.63 1.82
C ASN A 243 -2.56 2.46 1.81
N ILE A 244 -2.45 3.78 1.97
CA ILE A 244 -3.58 4.71 1.92
C ILE A 244 -4.21 4.69 0.52
N THR A 245 -3.43 4.67 -0.56
CA THR A 245 -3.95 4.57 -1.94
C THR A 245 -4.78 3.30 -2.15
N LEU A 246 -4.31 2.16 -1.63
CA LEU A 246 -5.01 0.88 -1.76
C LEU A 246 -6.23 0.78 -0.84
N ASN A 247 -6.11 1.22 0.41
CA ASN A 247 -7.03 0.89 1.50
C ASN A 247 -7.72 2.11 2.14
N TYR A 248 -7.80 3.25 1.44
CA TYR A 248 -8.31 4.52 1.98
C TYR A 248 -9.66 4.40 2.71
N ARG A 249 -10.62 3.64 2.14
CA ARG A 249 -11.99 3.54 2.68
C ARG A 249 -12.06 2.72 3.97
N GLN A 250 -11.11 1.82 4.17
CA GLN A 250 -11.04 0.87 5.28
C GLN A 250 -10.25 1.46 6.46
N MET A 251 -9.43 2.48 6.22
CA MET A 251 -8.56 3.09 7.22
C MET A 251 -9.27 4.22 7.98
N ARG A 252 -9.59 3.97 9.26
CA ARG A 252 -10.22 4.96 10.15
C ARG A 252 -9.42 6.28 10.29
N TYR A 253 -8.09 6.20 10.20
CA TYR A 253 -7.18 7.34 10.43
C TYR A 253 -6.30 7.67 9.21
N ALA A 254 -6.76 7.35 7.98
CA ALA A 254 -5.99 7.58 6.75
C ALA A 254 -5.47 9.02 6.60
N VAL A 255 -6.33 10.01 6.85
CA VAL A 255 -5.97 11.44 6.74
C VAL A 255 -4.93 11.84 7.79
N ALA A 256 -5.09 11.41 9.04
CA ALA A 256 -4.14 11.71 10.11
C ALA A 256 -2.77 11.10 9.83
N GLN A 257 -2.74 9.86 9.31
CA GLN A 257 -1.52 9.18 8.91
C GLN A 257 -0.84 9.87 7.72
N LEU A 258 -1.61 10.29 6.71
CA LEU A 258 -1.09 11.09 5.59
C LEU A 258 -0.50 12.40 6.08
N LEU A 259 -1.22 13.14 6.93
CA LEU A 259 -0.75 14.40 7.50
C LEU A 259 0.52 14.21 8.33
N SER A 260 0.60 13.14 9.13
CA SER A 260 1.80 12.80 9.89
C SER A 260 3.02 12.62 8.98
N VAL A 261 2.88 11.85 7.88
CA VAL A 261 3.97 11.66 6.90
C VAL A 261 4.33 12.97 6.21
N LEU A 262 3.34 13.76 5.79
CA LEU A 262 3.58 15.04 5.11
C LEU A 262 4.29 16.04 6.02
N ILE A 263 3.86 16.17 7.28
CA ILE A 263 4.51 17.05 8.26
C ILE A 263 5.95 16.59 8.48
N PHE A 264 6.17 15.30 8.67
CA PHE A 264 7.51 14.76 8.89
C PHE A 264 8.44 15.06 7.71
N VAL A 265 8.05 14.70 6.48
CA VAL A 265 8.85 14.92 5.27
C VAL A 265 9.09 16.43 5.04
N SER A 266 8.09 17.26 5.32
CA SER A 266 8.23 18.73 5.19
C SER A 266 9.21 19.29 6.21
N CYS A 267 9.19 18.80 7.45
CA CYS A 267 10.14 19.19 8.48
C CYS A 267 11.57 18.73 8.18
N ASP A 268 11.74 17.49 7.70
CA ASP A 268 13.06 16.96 7.33
C ASP A 268 13.67 17.74 6.16
N LEU A 269 12.87 17.98 5.11
CA LEU A 269 13.29 18.81 3.99
C LEU A 269 13.58 20.26 4.41
N GLY A 270 12.74 20.83 5.29
CA GLY A 270 12.93 22.17 5.82
C GLY A 270 14.22 22.29 6.64
N TYR A 271 14.54 21.29 7.47
CA TYR A 271 15.79 21.23 8.21
C TYR A 271 16.99 21.16 7.27
N ALA A 272 16.92 20.32 6.23
CA ALA A 272 18.00 20.20 5.24
C ALA A 272 18.25 21.50 4.45
N LEU A 273 17.18 22.18 4.01
CA LEU A 273 17.29 23.47 3.34
C LEU A 273 17.82 24.55 4.27
N TYR A 274 17.39 24.53 5.53
CA TYR A 274 17.85 25.49 6.54
C TYR A 274 19.33 25.30 6.87
N SER A 275 19.82 24.06 7.02
CA SER A 275 21.24 23.81 7.23
C SER A 275 22.09 24.27 6.04
N GLN A 276 21.64 23.99 4.81
CA GLN A 276 22.34 24.47 3.60
C GLN A 276 22.38 26.00 3.51
N TYR A 277 21.29 26.67 3.90
CA TYR A 277 21.23 28.13 3.92
C TYR A 277 22.22 28.73 4.95
N LEU A 278 22.28 28.19 6.17
CA LEU A 278 23.22 28.66 7.18
C LEU A 278 24.68 28.46 6.77
N ASP A 279 24.97 27.35 6.09
CA ASP A 279 26.32 27.06 5.58
C ASP A 279 26.71 28.01 4.45
N ALA A 280 25.77 28.34 3.56
CA ALA A 280 25.96 29.30 2.48
C ALA A 280 26.22 30.73 3.00
N GLU A 281 25.58 31.11 4.10
CA GLU A 281 25.77 32.42 4.76
C GLU A 281 26.98 32.45 5.71
N GLY A 282 27.70 31.33 5.87
CA GLY A 282 28.86 31.21 6.76
C GLY A 282 28.52 31.35 8.25
N VAL A 283 27.24 31.30 8.63
CA VAL A 283 26.76 31.51 10.01
C VAL A 283 27.03 30.29 10.90
N SER A 284 27.04 29.09 10.31
CA SER A 284 27.27 27.82 11.03
C SER A 284 28.74 27.54 11.34
N LYS A 285 29.70 28.27 10.74
CA LYS A 285 31.14 28.00 10.90
C LYS A 285 31.69 28.76 12.12
N PRO A 286 32.17 28.08 13.18
CA PRO A 286 32.82 28.75 14.29
C PRO A 286 34.11 29.41 13.80
N THR A 287 34.16 30.74 13.85
CA THR A 287 35.24 31.64 13.38
C THR A 287 36.59 31.50 14.07
N HIS A 288 36.84 30.41 14.82
CA HIS A 288 38.10 30.17 15.54
C HIS A 288 38.80 28.84 15.22
N ILE A 289 38.25 27.98 14.36
CA ILE A 289 38.83 26.66 14.04
C ILE A 289 39.27 26.57 12.56
N GLU A 290 39.34 27.69 11.84
CA GLU A 290 39.67 27.67 10.40
C GLU A 290 41.16 27.38 10.11
N HIS A 291 42.07 27.69 11.03
CA HIS A 291 43.50 27.60 10.76
C HIS A 291 44.16 26.25 11.11
N THR A 292 43.43 25.30 11.70
CA THR A 292 44.07 24.04 12.13
C THR A 292 43.58 22.81 11.37
N TRP A 293 42.32 22.76 10.88
CA TRP A 293 41.81 21.55 10.20
C TRP A 293 40.73 21.87 9.13
N PRO A 294 41.03 21.78 7.83
CA PRO A 294 40.14 22.27 6.75
C PRO A 294 38.95 21.37 6.37
N ASN A 295 38.66 20.28 7.09
CA ASN A 295 37.71 19.23 6.63
C ASN A 295 36.75 18.70 7.72
N LEU A 296 36.29 19.56 8.63
CA LEU A 296 35.47 19.15 9.78
C LEU A 296 33.96 19.37 9.59
N ASP A 297 33.46 19.34 8.36
CA ASP A 297 32.02 19.38 8.11
C ASP A 297 31.43 17.97 8.26
N PRO A 298 30.37 17.75 9.04
CA PRO A 298 29.70 16.45 9.12
C PRO A 298 29.23 16.03 7.71
N PRO A 299 29.30 14.73 7.37
CA PRO A 299 28.95 14.28 6.04
C PRO A 299 27.49 14.64 5.71
N PRO A 300 27.23 15.23 4.53
CA PRO A 300 25.91 15.70 4.17
C PRO A 300 24.93 14.54 4.00
N VAL A 301 23.66 14.78 4.31
CA VAL A 301 22.58 13.82 4.11
C VAL A 301 22.27 13.70 2.62
N SER A 302 22.22 12.47 2.08
CA SER A 302 21.93 12.25 0.65
C SER A 302 20.43 12.37 0.36
N TYR A 303 20.02 13.50 -0.22
CA TYR A 303 18.63 13.74 -0.64
C TYR A 303 18.19 12.75 -1.73
N VAL A 304 19.11 12.39 -2.63
CA VAL A 304 18.83 11.46 -3.73
C VAL A 304 18.43 10.10 -3.18
N ALA A 305 19.14 9.63 -2.15
CA ALA A 305 18.83 8.36 -1.49
C ALA A 305 17.43 8.37 -0.85
N HIS A 306 17.05 9.48 -0.19
CA HIS A 306 15.71 9.64 0.38
C HIS A 306 14.62 9.62 -0.70
N MET A 307 14.81 10.39 -1.77
CA MET A 307 13.85 10.52 -2.86
C MET A 307 13.65 9.19 -3.61
N THR A 308 14.73 8.53 -3.98
CA THR A 308 14.67 7.25 -4.72
C THR A 308 14.21 6.09 -3.83
N GLY A 309 14.57 6.10 -2.55
CA GLY A 309 14.01 5.20 -1.55
C GLY A 309 12.50 5.37 -1.39
N ALA A 310 12.01 6.61 -1.29
CA ALA A 310 10.56 6.90 -1.24
C ALA A 310 9.83 6.45 -2.52
N LEU A 311 10.40 6.70 -3.70
CA LEU A 311 9.82 6.26 -4.97
C LEU A 311 9.71 4.72 -5.04
N ALA A 312 10.75 4.02 -4.60
CA ALA A 312 10.74 2.56 -4.50
C ALA A 312 9.71 2.08 -3.47
N GLY A 313 9.64 2.71 -2.30
CA GLY A 313 8.66 2.37 -1.27
C GLY A 313 7.21 2.53 -1.72
N PHE A 314 6.90 3.60 -2.45
CA PHE A 314 5.57 3.80 -3.03
C PHE A 314 5.25 2.75 -4.09
N THR A 315 6.15 2.56 -5.06
CA THR A 315 5.91 1.62 -6.18
C THR A 315 5.86 0.16 -5.71
N ILE A 316 6.86 -0.31 -4.96
CA ILE A 316 6.86 -1.66 -4.38
C ILE A 316 5.71 -1.83 -3.38
N GLY A 317 5.38 -0.79 -2.61
CA GLY A 317 4.22 -0.80 -1.72
C GLY A 317 2.91 -1.11 -2.47
N LEU A 318 2.69 -0.49 -3.63
CA LEU A 318 1.53 -0.79 -4.48
C LEU A 318 1.52 -2.22 -5.03
N LEU A 319 2.69 -2.86 -5.17
CA LEU A 319 2.81 -4.23 -5.66
C LEU A 319 2.61 -5.29 -4.57
N VAL A 320 3.14 -5.02 -3.37
CA VAL A 320 3.28 -6.05 -2.33
C VAL A 320 2.43 -5.80 -1.10
N LEU A 321 1.80 -4.64 -0.89
CA LEU A 321 0.91 -4.48 0.25
C LEU A 321 -0.41 -5.24 0.04
N LYS A 322 -1.07 -5.58 1.15
CA LYS A 322 -2.38 -6.23 1.09
C LYS A 322 -3.41 -5.21 0.63
N ASN A 323 -4.17 -5.57 -0.38
CA ASN A 323 -5.35 -4.83 -0.82
C ASN A 323 -6.60 -5.53 -0.32
N PHE A 324 -7.46 -4.81 0.42
CA PHE A 324 -8.66 -5.38 1.05
C PHE A 324 -9.93 -5.26 0.18
N GLU A 325 -9.89 -4.54 -0.94
CA GLU A 325 -11.03 -4.36 -1.84
C GLU A 325 -10.53 -4.49 -3.28
N HIS A 326 -11.16 -5.31 -4.12
CA HIS A 326 -10.74 -5.46 -5.53
C HIS A 326 -11.55 -4.54 -6.46
N ARG A 327 -10.88 -3.62 -7.14
CA ARG A 327 -11.42 -2.65 -8.11
C ARG A 327 -10.78 -2.81 -9.49
N ALA A 328 -11.53 -2.45 -10.53
CA ALA A 328 -11.13 -2.65 -11.92
C ALA A 328 -9.81 -1.94 -12.33
N TYR A 329 -9.49 -0.81 -11.70
CA TYR A 329 -8.27 -0.04 -12.02
C TYR A 329 -7.01 -0.54 -11.30
N GLU A 330 -7.11 -1.54 -10.43
CA GLU A 330 -5.95 -2.05 -9.67
C GLU A 330 -4.93 -2.74 -10.53
N ASN A 331 -5.38 -3.49 -11.54
CA ASN A 331 -4.47 -4.12 -12.49
C ASN A 331 -3.64 -3.05 -13.21
N LEU A 332 -4.24 -1.90 -13.55
CA LEU A 332 -3.51 -0.79 -14.15
C LEU A 332 -2.49 -0.19 -13.18
N ILE A 333 -2.88 0.08 -11.93
CA ILE A 333 -1.96 0.61 -10.89
C ILE A 333 -0.79 -0.36 -10.68
N TRP A 334 -1.07 -1.65 -10.59
CA TRP A 334 -0.07 -2.68 -10.39
C TRP A 334 0.93 -2.74 -11.57
N TRP A 335 0.45 -2.79 -12.80
CA TRP A 335 1.32 -2.79 -13.99
C TRP A 335 2.12 -1.49 -14.13
N LEU A 336 1.52 -0.34 -13.81
CA LEU A 336 2.21 0.94 -13.82
C LEU A 336 3.31 0.99 -12.75
N ALA A 337 3.00 0.57 -11.52
CA ALA A 337 3.98 0.51 -10.43
C ALA A 337 5.15 -0.42 -10.78
N LEU A 338 4.86 -1.61 -11.33
CA LEU A 338 5.88 -2.55 -11.79
C LEU A 338 6.72 -1.96 -12.92
N GLY A 339 6.08 -1.34 -13.91
CA GLY A 339 6.76 -0.72 -15.05
C GLY A 339 7.71 0.40 -14.62
N VAL A 340 7.24 1.31 -13.75
CA VAL A 340 8.05 2.41 -13.22
C VAL A 340 9.24 1.86 -12.42
N TYR A 341 9.01 0.99 -11.44
CA TYR A 341 10.09 0.44 -10.61
C TYR A 341 11.13 -0.32 -11.44
N SER A 342 10.67 -1.16 -12.38
CA SER A 342 11.56 -1.95 -13.24
C SER A 342 12.37 -1.05 -14.18
N ALA A 343 11.77 -0.02 -14.77
CA ALA A 343 12.47 0.89 -15.67
C ALA A 343 13.61 1.65 -14.96
N PHE A 344 13.33 2.23 -13.79
CA PHE A 344 14.35 2.94 -13.00
C PHE A 344 15.46 2.00 -12.53
N THR A 345 15.11 0.81 -12.04
CA THR A 345 16.09 -0.17 -11.54
C THR A 345 16.99 -0.68 -12.66
N VAL A 346 16.42 -1.06 -13.82
CA VAL A 346 17.18 -1.53 -14.97
C VAL A 346 18.09 -0.43 -15.50
N PHE A 347 17.58 0.80 -15.63
CA PHE A 347 18.39 1.94 -16.06
C PHE A 347 19.59 2.15 -15.13
N ALA A 348 19.37 2.19 -13.81
CA ALA A 348 20.45 2.41 -12.84
C ALA A 348 21.47 1.28 -12.84
N ILE A 349 21.04 0.01 -12.95
CA ILE A 349 21.97 -1.13 -13.06
C ILE A 349 22.82 -1.02 -14.32
N VAL A 350 22.21 -0.75 -15.48
CA VAL A 350 22.94 -0.59 -16.75
C VAL A 350 23.91 0.58 -16.67
N PHE A 351 23.49 1.71 -16.10
CA PHE A 351 24.35 2.87 -15.87
C PHE A 351 25.58 2.52 -15.02
N ASN A 352 25.38 1.82 -13.90
CA ASN A 352 26.48 1.40 -13.04
C ASN A 352 27.45 0.45 -13.75
N LEU A 353 26.93 -0.50 -14.54
CA LEU A 353 27.76 -1.41 -15.32
C LEU A 353 28.59 -0.67 -16.38
N ILE A 354 27.96 0.22 -17.15
CA ILE A 354 28.65 1.01 -18.19
C ILE A 354 29.73 1.91 -17.56
N ASN A 355 29.41 2.63 -16.49
CA ASN A 355 30.38 3.51 -15.84
C ASN A 355 31.55 2.75 -15.23
N THR A 356 31.29 1.57 -14.66
CA THR A 356 32.35 0.72 -14.13
C THR A 356 33.28 0.22 -15.24
N MET A 357 32.73 -0.31 -16.33
CA MET A 357 33.53 -0.80 -17.46
C MET A 357 34.31 0.34 -18.13
N THR A 358 33.67 1.50 -18.30
CA THR A 358 34.32 2.68 -18.88
C THR A 358 35.48 3.16 -18.00
N GLY A 359 35.29 3.19 -16.67
CA GLY A 359 36.35 3.53 -15.72
C GLY A 359 37.54 2.58 -15.81
N GLN A 360 37.29 1.27 -15.86
CA GLN A 360 38.36 0.26 -15.99
C GLN A 360 39.14 0.40 -17.30
N LEU A 361 38.45 0.65 -18.42
CA LEU A 361 39.10 0.83 -19.73
C LEU A 361 39.91 2.13 -19.82
N VAL A 362 39.47 3.18 -19.13
CA VAL A 362 40.22 4.44 -19.07
C VAL A 362 41.48 4.25 -18.22
N GLU A 363 41.37 3.63 -17.05
CA GLU A 363 42.50 3.37 -16.15
C GLU A 363 43.58 2.52 -16.84
N GLU A 364 43.19 1.41 -17.48
CA GLU A 364 44.11 0.55 -18.23
C GLU A 364 44.84 1.31 -19.34
N ARG A 365 44.12 2.17 -20.08
CA ARG A 365 44.76 3.01 -21.09
C ARG A 365 45.71 4.05 -20.49
N SER A 366 45.35 4.67 -19.37
CA SER A 366 46.22 5.66 -18.72
C SER A 366 47.48 5.02 -18.16
N GLU A 367 47.41 3.82 -17.59
CA GLU A 367 48.58 3.08 -17.12
C GLU A 367 49.53 2.74 -18.27
N VAL A 368 48.99 2.25 -19.40
CA VAL A 368 49.78 1.96 -20.60
C VAL A 368 50.46 3.22 -21.14
N VAL A 369 49.75 4.35 -21.19
CA VAL A 369 50.33 5.64 -21.63
C VAL A 369 51.38 6.13 -20.65
N ALA A 370 51.14 6.04 -19.34
CA ALA A 370 52.10 6.44 -18.31
C ALA A 370 53.37 5.58 -18.39
N GLN A 371 53.24 4.27 -18.58
CA GLN A 371 54.37 3.35 -18.72
C GLN A 371 55.17 3.64 -20.00
N GLN A 372 54.50 3.95 -21.11
CA GLN A 372 55.17 4.36 -22.35
C GLN A 372 55.93 5.68 -22.18
N LEU A 373 55.35 6.68 -21.51
CA LEU A 373 56.01 7.95 -21.23
C LEU A 373 57.22 7.78 -20.32
N LEU A 374 57.14 6.94 -19.29
CA LEU A 374 58.27 6.62 -18.41
C LEU A 374 59.40 5.94 -19.19
N TYR A 375 59.06 5.01 -20.08
CA TYR A 375 60.00 4.37 -20.99
C TYR A 375 60.68 5.38 -21.93
N ASP A 376 59.92 6.28 -22.56
CA ASP A 376 60.44 7.30 -23.47
C ASP A 376 61.31 8.35 -22.75
N LEU A 377 61.06 8.60 -21.46
CA LEU A 377 61.89 9.45 -20.59
C LEU A 377 63.13 8.75 -20.05
N GLY A 378 63.34 7.46 -20.36
CA GLY A 378 64.47 6.67 -19.87
C GLY A 378 64.41 6.41 -18.35
N VAL A 379 63.24 6.57 -17.74
CA VAL A 379 62.99 6.28 -16.33
C VAL A 379 62.51 4.82 -16.26
N SER A 380 63.48 3.90 -16.21
CA SER A 380 63.23 2.45 -16.10
C SER A 380 63.12 1.97 -14.67
#